data_AF-A0A382WHI6-F1
#
_entry.id   AF-A0A382WHI6-F1
#
_cell.length_a   1.000
_cell.length_b   1.000
_cell.length_c   1.000
_cell.angle_alpha   90.00
_cell.angle_beta   90.00
_cell.angle_gamma   90.00
#
_symmetry.space_group_name_H-M   'P 1'
#
loop_
_entity.id
_entity.type
_entity.pdbx_description
1 polymer ?
#
loop_
_entity_poly.entity_id
_entity_poly.type
_entity_poly.pdbx_seq_one_letter_code
_entity_poly.pdbx_strand_id
1 'polypeptide(L)'
;HLGNEMPIDGLVNLDGEDAALNVWASNPSSVKTLPIDTYQIEGEKYGYTFEDIYELSSDTNGTKELQSEFEVNIGKELLVEMKRIPTSINGVFSYEGEGISNASISFTPLFDLYNYLNFTTDENGNLDNVMLSPDKYIYSFSYDYEGANYFAIGQINLEIGQANLDLGIIEAEKRYEVSGIATLNGIEEAGVVTFTSLTNLDNVTTFEVTKFSGYSGSLLPGNYYVSFQDGSSNKHYSFSGLITLNEAKEYNLTLKEEGYFRGEVVSSSDDDLIQDSV
;
A
#
# COMPACT_ATOMS: atom_id res chain seq x y z
N HIS A 1 1.55 14.64 -13.95
CA HIS A 1 1.87 13.55 -13.00
C HIS A 1 0.94 13.64 -11.81
N LEU A 2 -0.01 12.70 -11.69
CA LEU A 2 -0.98 12.67 -10.58
C LEU A 2 -1.69 14.04 -10.37
N GLY A 3 -2.12 14.67 -11.47
CA GLY A 3 -2.75 16.00 -11.45
C GLY A 3 -1.80 17.21 -11.51
N ASN A 4 -0.48 17.02 -11.39
CA ASN A 4 0.49 18.11 -11.45
C ASN A 4 1.18 18.23 -12.83
N GLU A 5 1.34 19.45 -13.35
CA GLU A 5 2.21 19.72 -14.51
C GLU A 5 3.68 19.63 -14.10
N MET A 6 4.53 19.05 -14.95
CA MET A 6 5.98 19.00 -14.73
C MET A 6 6.71 19.25 -16.04
N PRO A 7 7.82 20.01 -16.03
CA PRO A 7 8.58 20.23 -17.24
C PRO A 7 9.29 18.93 -17.67
N ILE A 8 9.36 18.72 -18.98
CA ILE A 8 9.99 17.54 -19.58
C ILE A 8 10.75 17.92 -20.84
N ASP A 9 11.85 17.22 -21.11
CA ASP A 9 12.59 17.35 -22.37
C ASP A 9 12.11 16.34 -23.41
N GLY A 10 11.95 16.70 -24.67
CA GLY A 10 11.43 15.80 -25.70
C GLY A 10 11.77 16.24 -27.11
N LEU A 11 11.46 15.38 -28.09
CA LEU A 11 11.58 15.74 -29.50
C LEU A 11 10.29 16.42 -29.96
N VAL A 12 10.42 17.52 -30.67
CA VAL A 12 9.33 18.26 -31.30
C VAL A 12 9.64 18.34 -32.79
N ASN A 13 8.75 17.83 -33.61
CA ASN A 13 8.82 17.90 -35.06
C ASN A 13 7.96 19.06 -35.54
N LEU A 14 8.50 19.87 -36.43
CA LEU A 14 7.89 21.07 -36.98
C LEU A 14 7.86 20.92 -38.49
N ASP A 15 6.69 20.71 -39.07
CA ASP A 15 6.52 20.53 -40.51
C ASP A 15 5.78 21.73 -41.11
N GLY A 16 6.50 22.54 -41.87
CA GLY A 16 5.97 23.67 -42.64
C GLY A 16 5.81 23.35 -44.12
N GLU A 17 5.30 24.30 -44.91
CA GLU A 17 5.13 24.12 -46.36
C GLU A 17 6.48 23.99 -47.08
N ASP A 18 7.47 24.77 -46.67
CA ASP A 18 8.78 24.88 -47.35
C ASP A 18 9.94 24.30 -46.51
N ALA A 19 9.72 23.99 -45.23
CA ALA A 19 10.76 23.46 -44.33
C ALA A 19 10.22 22.52 -43.24
N ALA A 20 11.00 21.47 -42.94
CA ALA A 20 10.78 20.57 -41.80
C ALA A 20 11.96 20.67 -40.83
N LEU A 21 11.68 20.68 -39.52
CA LEU A 21 12.70 20.76 -38.48
C LEU A 21 12.36 19.88 -37.28
N ASN A 22 13.36 19.13 -36.83
CA ASN A 22 13.28 18.38 -35.58
C ASN A 22 14.07 19.13 -34.49
N VAL A 23 13.38 19.51 -33.43
CA VAL A 23 13.92 20.27 -32.31
C VAL A 23 13.86 19.43 -31.06
N TRP A 24 15.00 19.27 -30.38
CA TRP A 24 14.98 18.80 -29.01
C TRP A 24 14.57 19.96 -28.09
N ALA A 25 13.34 19.91 -27.58
CA ALA A 25 12.87 20.82 -26.56
C ALA A 25 13.49 20.40 -25.22
N SER A 26 14.31 21.28 -24.65
CA SER A 26 14.82 21.14 -23.29
C SER A 26 14.08 22.08 -22.35
N ASN A 27 14.13 21.82 -21.05
CA ASN A 27 13.65 22.66 -19.94
C ASN A 27 13.77 24.18 -20.27
N PRO A 28 12.75 25.01 -19.92
CA PRO A 28 12.38 26.21 -20.64
C PRO A 28 13.52 27.22 -20.65
N SER A 29 14.15 27.38 -21.82
CA SER A 29 15.20 28.38 -22.13
C SER A 29 15.72 28.27 -23.58
N SER A 30 15.40 27.19 -24.32
CA SER A 30 15.93 27.03 -25.67
C SER A 30 15.13 27.85 -26.69
N VAL A 31 15.67 28.98 -27.12
CA VAL A 31 15.16 29.72 -28.28
C VAL A 31 15.66 29.05 -29.56
N LYS A 32 14.77 28.80 -30.51
CA LYS A 32 15.10 28.28 -31.85
C LYS A 32 14.61 29.25 -32.91
N THR A 33 15.49 29.58 -33.85
CA THR A 33 15.15 30.39 -35.00
C THR A 33 14.64 29.47 -36.11
N LEU A 34 13.41 29.72 -36.56
CA LEU A 34 12.77 28.99 -37.65
C LEU A 34 12.62 29.92 -38.87
N PRO A 35 12.65 29.39 -40.10
CA PRO A 35 12.19 30.13 -41.28
C PRO A 35 10.75 30.63 -41.10
N ILE A 36 10.43 31.74 -41.76
CA ILE A 36 9.05 32.25 -41.78
C ILE A 36 8.19 31.27 -42.59
N ASP A 37 7.25 30.62 -41.92
CA ASP A 37 6.32 29.64 -42.48
C ASP A 37 5.18 29.39 -41.47
N THR A 38 4.15 28.64 -41.88
CA THR A 38 3.15 28.05 -40.98
C THR A 38 3.51 26.60 -40.74
N TYR A 39 3.75 26.24 -39.48
CA TYR A 39 4.17 24.89 -39.12
C TYR A 39 3.05 24.14 -38.41
N GLN A 40 2.87 22.89 -38.79
CA GLN A 40 2.24 21.88 -37.95
C GLN A 40 3.28 21.35 -36.96
N ILE A 41 2.81 21.04 -35.76
CA ILE A 41 3.69 20.56 -34.70
C ILE A 41 3.22 19.19 -34.26
N GLU A 42 4.16 18.27 -34.24
CA GLU A 42 4.01 16.99 -33.58
C GLU A 42 5.07 16.89 -32.49
N GLY A 43 4.75 16.20 -31.40
CA GLY A 43 5.71 15.97 -30.35
C GLY A 43 5.82 14.48 -30.06
N GLU A 44 7.05 14.03 -29.80
CA GLU A 44 7.33 12.65 -29.44
C GLU A 44 8.26 12.58 -28.24
N LYS A 45 7.88 11.75 -27.28
CA LYS A 45 8.76 11.38 -26.18
C LYS A 45 8.49 9.94 -25.77
N TYR A 46 9.56 9.17 -25.63
CA TYR A 46 9.47 7.78 -25.17
C TYR A 46 8.67 7.67 -23.86
N GLY A 47 7.60 6.88 -23.89
CA GLY A 47 6.68 6.66 -22.76
C GLY A 47 5.65 7.76 -22.53
N TYR A 48 5.42 8.65 -23.49
CA TYR A 48 4.42 9.70 -23.44
C TYR A 48 3.54 9.72 -24.70
N THR A 49 2.29 10.13 -24.56
CA THR A 49 1.40 10.54 -25.65
C THR A 49 1.41 12.05 -25.76
N PHE A 50 1.48 12.54 -26.99
CA PHE A 50 1.19 13.92 -27.33
C PHE A 50 -0.28 14.23 -27.06
N GLU A 51 -0.55 15.36 -26.40
CA GLU A 51 -1.92 15.80 -26.11
C GLU A 51 -2.25 17.06 -26.93
N ASP A 52 -1.66 18.20 -26.56
CA ASP A 52 -2.02 19.51 -27.10
C ASP A 52 -0.81 20.45 -27.14
N ILE A 53 -0.94 21.54 -27.89
CA ILE A 53 0.02 22.63 -27.92
C ILE A 53 -0.68 23.95 -27.67
N TYR A 54 -0.03 24.78 -26.85
CA TYR A 54 -0.52 26.10 -26.54
C TYR A 54 0.50 27.16 -26.92
N GLU A 55 0.05 28.24 -27.55
CA GLU A 55 0.82 29.48 -27.63
C GLU A 55 0.56 30.30 -26.36
N LEU A 56 1.63 30.80 -25.75
CA LEU A 56 1.56 31.70 -24.60
C LEU A 56 1.59 33.13 -25.12
N SER A 57 0.44 33.82 -25.07
CA SER A 57 0.35 35.19 -25.55
C SER A 57 0.97 36.16 -24.54
N SER A 58 1.98 36.91 -24.98
CA SER A 58 2.59 37.99 -24.18
C SER A 58 1.62 39.15 -23.94
N ASP A 59 0.67 39.36 -24.85
CA ASP A 59 -0.28 40.48 -24.83
C ASP A 59 -1.39 40.29 -23.80
N THR A 60 -1.68 39.03 -23.46
CA THR A 60 -2.71 38.65 -22.47
C THR A 60 -2.10 38.17 -21.15
N ASN A 61 -0.82 38.47 -20.90
CA ASN A 61 -0.11 38.07 -19.69
C ASN A 61 -0.02 36.54 -19.51
N GLY A 62 0.24 35.82 -20.61
CA GLY A 62 0.53 34.39 -20.61
C GLY A 62 -0.70 33.48 -20.67
N THR A 63 -1.81 33.91 -21.28
CA THR A 63 -2.92 32.98 -21.50
C THR A 63 -2.50 31.87 -22.46
N LYS A 64 -2.85 30.62 -22.13
CA LYS A 64 -2.68 29.45 -22.99
C LYS A 64 -3.76 29.49 -24.08
N GLU A 65 -3.35 29.66 -25.33
CA GLU A 65 -4.23 29.55 -26.49
C GLU A 65 -3.94 28.23 -27.21
N LEU A 66 -4.94 27.35 -27.33
CA LEU A 66 -4.80 26.07 -28.02
C LEU A 66 -4.51 26.33 -29.51
N GLN A 67 -3.48 25.68 -30.03
CA GLN A 67 -3.06 25.80 -31.43
C GLN A 67 -2.92 24.42 -32.07
N SER A 68 -3.44 24.28 -33.30
CA SER A 68 -3.17 23.14 -34.17
C SER A 68 -2.02 23.41 -35.15
N GLU A 69 -1.74 24.69 -35.40
CA GLU A 69 -0.67 25.18 -36.27
C GLU A 69 -0.18 26.53 -35.73
N PHE A 70 1.02 26.95 -36.11
CA PHE A 70 1.49 28.29 -35.76
C PHE A 70 2.23 28.95 -36.92
N GLU A 71 1.86 30.18 -37.22
CA GLU A 71 2.58 31.05 -38.14
C GLU A 71 3.81 31.64 -37.43
N VAL A 72 5.01 31.42 -37.99
CA VAL A 72 6.25 32.03 -37.51
C VAL A 72 6.55 33.28 -38.30
N ASN A 73 6.10 34.43 -37.81
CA ASN A 73 6.47 35.74 -38.34
C ASN A 73 7.12 36.65 -37.27
N ILE A 74 7.02 36.25 -36.00
CA ILE A 74 7.60 36.88 -34.82
C ILE A 74 8.06 35.81 -33.82
N GLY A 75 8.72 36.23 -32.73
CA GLY A 75 9.04 35.32 -31.63
C GLY A 75 7.78 34.87 -30.90
N LYS A 76 7.62 33.56 -30.72
CA LYS A 76 6.49 32.92 -30.04
C LYS A 76 6.97 32.00 -28.93
N GLU A 77 6.20 31.89 -27.85
CA GLU A 77 6.44 30.93 -26.78
C GLU A 77 5.38 29.83 -26.86
N LEU A 78 5.85 28.58 -26.93
CA LEU A 78 4.99 27.41 -27.09
C LEU A 78 5.13 26.50 -25.87
N LEU A 79 4.00 26.02 -25.38
CA LEU A 79 3.90 24.95 -24.39
C LEU A 79 3.41 23.69 -25.10
N VAL A 80 4.25 22.65 -25.11
CA VAL A 80 3.91 21.33 -25.63
C VAL A 80 3.48 20.44 -24.47
N GLU A 81 2.22 20.01 -24.47
CA GLU A 81 1.66 19.15 -23.43
C GLU A 81 1.75 17.67 -23.80
N MET A 82 2.19 16.87 -22.84
CA MET A 82 2.44 15.44 -23.00
C MET A 82 1.95 14.69 -21.78
N LYS A 83 1.34 13.53 -21.99
CA LYS A 83 0.84 12.67 -20.93
C LYS A 83 1.64 11.38 -20.87
N ARG A 84 1.98 10.91 -19.67
CA ARG A 84 2.66 9.61 -19.53
C ARG A 84 1.71 8.49 -20.00
N ILE A 85 2.22 7.56 -20.80
CA ILE A 85 1.51 6.33 -21.16
C ILE A 85 1.42 5.45 -19.90
N PRO A 86 0.22 5.06 -19.45
CA PRO A 86 0.07 4.17 -18.30
C PRO A 86 0.58 2.75 -18.60
N THR A 87 1.08 2.08 -17.56
CA THR A 87 1.47 0.67 -17.56
C THR A 87 0.27 -0.19 -17.15
N SER A 88 0.03 -1.27 -17.89
CA SER A 88 -0.95 -2.31 -17.49
C SER A 88 -0.33 -3.23 -16.44
N ILE A 89 -1.05 -3.43 -15.34
CA ILE A 89 -0.63 -4.28 -14.23
C ILE A 89 -1.46 -5.56 -14.25
N ASN A 90 -0.77 -6.70 -14.25
CA ASN A 90 -1.36 -8.03 -14.21
C ASN A 90 -0.90 -8.77 -12.95
N GLY A 91 -1.65 -9.80 -12.58
CA GLY A 91 -1.34 -10.67 -11.45
C GLY A 91 -2.60 -11.36 -10.94
N VAL A 92 -2.44 -12.24 -9.96
CA VAL A 92 -3.54 -12.97 -9.31
C VAL A 92 -3.38 -12.86 -7.80
N PHE A 93 -4.39 -12.33 -7.12
CA PHE A 93 -4.46 -12.37 -5.66
C PHE A 93 -5.11 -13.68 -5.22
N SER A 94 -4.39 -14.50 -4.46
CA SER A 94 -4.81 -15.85 -4.10
C SER A 94 -4.55 -16.20 -2.65
N TYR A 95 -5.24 -17.23 -2.17
CA TYR A 95 -4.93 -17.89 -0.91
C TYR A 95 -4.98 -19.41 -1.11
N GLU A 96 -3.92 -20.11 -0.73
CA GLU A 96 -3.78 -21.56 -0.87
C GLU A 96 -3.99 -22.06 -2.32
N GLY A 97 -3.62 -21.23 -3.31
CA GLY A 97 -3.74 -21.53 -4.73
C GLY A 97 -5.09 -21.21 -5.37
N GLU A 98 -6.07 -20.73 -4.60
CA GLU A 98 -7.37 -20.29 -5.10
C GLU A 98 -7.43 -18.76 -5.19
N GLY A 99 -7.92 -18.24 -6.32
CA GLY A 99 -8.04 -16.81 -6.55
C GLY A 99 -9.14 -16.16 -5.70
N ILE A 100 -8.86 -14.99 -5.11
CA ILE A 100 -9.80 -14.27 -4.25
C ILE A 100 -10.51 -13.20 -5.08
N SER A 101 -11.80 -13.44 -5.38
CA SER A 101 -12.64 -12.49 -6.10
C SER A 101 -13.08 -11.28 -5.27
N ASN A 102 -13.35 -10.15 -5.94
CA ASN A 102 -13.87 -8.93 -5.33
C ASN A 102 -13.03 -8.38 -4.15
N ALA A 103 -11.74 -8.72 -4.10
CA ALA A 103 -10.81 -8.15 -3.15
C ALA A 103 -10.54 -6.69 -3.50
N SER A 104 -10.49 -5.83 -2.49
CA SER A 104 -10.11 -4.43 -2.67
C SER A 104 -8.62 -4.33 -2.93
N ILE A 105 -8.25 -3.57 -3.97
CA ILE A 105 -6.87 -3.29 -4.33
C ILE A 105 -6.66 -1.79 -4.23
N SER A 106 -5.58 -1.35 -3.59
CA SER A 106 -5.20 0.05 -3.52
C SER A 106 -3.76 0.23 -3.97
N PHE A 107 -3.49 1.24 -4.80
CA PHE A 107 -2.16 1.70 -5.17
C PHE A 107 -1.98 3.15 -4.74
N THR A 108 -0.99 3.39 -3.88
CA THR A 108 -0.65 4.71 -3.34
C THR A 108 0.75 5.11 -3.83
N PRO A 109 0.91 6.22 -4.55
CA PRO A 109 2.21 6.75 -4.93
C PRO A 109 3.08 7.02 -3.71
N LEU A 110 4.34 6.59 -3.75
CA LEU A 110 5.25 6.65 -2.61
C LEU A 110 5.51 8.09 -2.11
N PHE A 111 5.45 9.07 -3.02
CA PHE A 111 5.73 10.48 -2.74
C PHE A 111 4.48 11.34 -2.64
N ASP A 112 3.30 10.75 -2.76
CA ASP A 112 2.02 11.44 -2.67
C ASP A 112 0.96 10.53 -2.02
N LEU A 113 1.10 10.36 -0.69
CA LEU A 113 0.30 9.43 0.10
C LEU A 113 -1.19 9.80 0.20
N TYR A 114 -1.58 11.00 -0.25
CA TYR A 114 -2.96 11.46 -0.26
C TYR A 114 -3.72 11.08 -1.52
N ASN A 115 -3.00 10.70 -2.58
CA ASN A 115 -3.58 10.20 -3.81
C ASN A 115 -3.52 8.67 -3.79
N TYR A 116 -4.66 8.00 -3.97
CA TYR A 116 -4.70 6.54 -4.07
C TYR A 116 -5.66 6.12 -5.17
N LEU A 117 -5.34 5.02 -5.83
CA LEU A 117 -6.11 4.44 -6.91
C LEU A 117 -6.67 3.12 -6.43
N ASN A 118 -7.99 2.96 -6.48
CA ASN A 118 -8.67 1.77 -6.01
C ASN A 118 -9.21 0.94 -7.17
N PHE A 119 -9.04 -0.36 -7.06
CA PHE A 119 -9.52 -1.37 -7.99
C PHE A 119 -10.08 -2.56 -7.21
N THR A 120 -10.55 -3.56 -7.93
CA THR A 120 -11.05 -4.81 -7.38
C THR A 120 -10.60 -5.96 -8.25
N THR A 121 -10.35 -7.12 -7.64
CA THR A 121 -10.08 -8.34 -8.41
C THR A 121 -11.33 -8.84 -9.13
N ASP A 122 -11.13 -9.53 -10.25
CA ASP A 122 -12.20 -10.20 -10.99
C ASP A 122 -12.72 -11.48 -10.28
N GLU A 123 -13.58 -12.26 -10.94
CA GLU A 123 -14.15 -13.50 -10.41
C GLU A 123 -13.12 -14.60 -10.10
N ASN A 124 -11.92 -14.55 -10.69
CA ASN A 124 -10.85 -15.51 -10.51
C ASN A 124 -9.67 -14.94 -9.70
N GLY A 125 -9.84 -13.76 -9.09
CA GLY A 125 -8.79 -13.09 -8.33
C GLY A 125 -7.76 -12.34 -9.18
N ASN A 126 -7.97 -12.19 -10.49
CA ASN A 126 -7.04 -11.48 -11.36
C ASN A 126 -7.16 -9.96 -11.18
N LEU A 127 -6.05 -9.27 -11.41
CA LEU A 127 -6.03 -7.83 -11.62
C LEU A 127 -6.53 -7.54 -13.04
N ASP A 128 -7.81 -7.16 -13.17
CA ASP A 128 -8.41 -6.79 -14.45
C ASP A 128 -8.39 -5.27 -14.65
N ASN A 129 -7.95 -4.82 -15.84
CA ASN A 129 -7.95 -3.42 -16.25
C ASN A 129 -7.25 -2.44 -15.30
N VAL A 130 -6.24 -2.90 -14.54
CA VAL A 130 -5.44 -2.06 -13.66
C VAL A 130 -4.40 -1.30 -14.50
N MET A 131 -4.61 0.01 -14.67
CA MET A 131 -3.71 0.89 -15.41
C MET A 131 -3.12 1.95 -14.47
N LEU A 132 -1.79 1.96 -14.33
CA LEU A 132 -1.08 2.89 -13.45
C LEU A 132 -0.15 3.77 -14.26
N SER A 133 -0.08 5.07 -13.94
CA SER A 133 0.95 5.92 -14.53
C SER A 133 2.34 5.47 -14.06
N PRO A 134 3.41 5.65 -14.85
CA PRO A 134 4.77 5.38 -14.39
C PRO A 134 5.10 6.18 -13.13
N ASP A 135 5.34 5.48 -12.02
CA ASP A 135 5.75 5.98 -10.70
C ASP A 135 6.13 4.82 -9.76
N LYS A 136 6.53 5.13 -8.53
CA LYS A 136 6.68 4.18 -7.43
C LYS A 136 5.41 4.12 -6.62
N TYR A 137 4.89 2.92 -6.40
CA TYR A 137 3.67 2.69 -5.63
C TYR A 137 3.93 1.74 -4.47
N ILE A 138 3.27 2.01 -3.34
CA ILE A 138 2.91 1.00 -2.36
C ILE A 138 1.55 0.45 -2.78
N TYR A 139 1.38 -0.85 -2.76
CA TYR A 139 0.08 -1.47 -3.04
C TYR A 139 -0.39 -2.33 -1.87
N SER A 140 -1.70 -2.42 -1.70
CA SER A 140 -2.34 -3.34 -0.75
C SER A 140 -3.53 -4.05 -1.38
N PHE A 141 -3.72 -5.30 -0.94
CA PHE A 141 -4.88 -6.14 -1.23
C PHE A 141 -5.58 -6.43 0.09
N SER A 142 -6.91 -6.35 0.12
CA SER A 142 -7.70 -6.68 1.30
C SER A 142 -9.03 -7.31 0.91
N TYR A 143 -9.40 -8.40 1.58
CA TYR A 143 -10.70 -9.01 1.44
C TYR A 143 -11.17 -9.54 2.80
N ASP A 144 -12.36 -9.14 3.22
CA ASP A 144 -12.95 -9.55 4.50
C ASP A 144 -14.06 -10.57 4.25
N TYR A 145 -13.94 -11.74 4.86
CA TYR A 145 -14.91 -12.82 4.74
C TYR A 145 -15.00 -13.63 6.03
N GLU A 146 -16.22 -13.75 6.56
CA GLU A 146 -16.53 -14.54 7.77
C GLU A 146 -15.59 -14.28 8.96
N GLY A 147 -15.28 -13.02 9.24
CA GLY A 147 -14.41 -12.62 10.36
C GLY A 147 -12.91 -12.90 10.14
N ALA A 148 -12.53 -13.30 8.92
CA ALA A 148 -11.15 -13.33 8.47
C ALA A 148 -10.87 -12.21 7.46
N ASN A 149 -9.69 -11.62 7.57
CA ASN A 149 -9.13 -10.67 6.63
C ASN A 149 -8.00 -11.36 5.86
N TYR A 150 -8.05 -11.28 4.53
CA TYR A 150 -7.01 -11.76 3.62
C TYR A 150 -6.28 -10.54 3.09
N PHE A 151 -4.98 -10.44 3.40
CA PHE A 151 -4.23 -9.22 3.16
C PHE A 151 -2.88 -9.48 2.51
N ALA A 152 -2.48 -8.61 1.58
CA ALA A 152 -1.12 -8.54 1.08
C ALA A 152 -0.71 -7.10 0.88
N ILE A 153 0.58 -6.81 1.05
CA ILE A 153 1.16 -5.48 0.84
C ILE A 153 2.50 -5.61 0.14
N GLY A 154 2.80 -4.68 -0.75
CA GLY A 154 4.08 -4.66 -1.45
C GLY A 154 4.39 -3.30 -2.07
N GLN A 155 5.45 -3.27 -2.86
CA GLN A 155 5.89 -2.07 -3.57
C GLN A 155 6.27 -2.41 -5.00
N ILE A 156 6.01 -1.47 -5.90
CA ILE A 156 6.41 -1.54 -7.31
C ILE A 156 7.04 -0.23 -7.76
N ASN A 157 7.89 -0.33 -8.78
CA ASN A 157 8.48 0.80 -9.48
C ASN A 157 8.18 0.64 -10.96
N LEU A 158 7.34 1.53 -11.50
CA LEU A 158 6.95 1.52 -12.90
C LEU A 158 7.79 2.51 -13.68
N GLU A 159 8.53 2.00 -14.66
CA GLU A 159 9.40 2.82 -15.49
C GLU A 159 8.62 3.56 -16.56
N ILE A 160 9.11 4.73 -16.97
CA ILE A 160 8.55 5.46 -18.11
C ILE A 160 8.69 4.59 -19.36
N GLY A 161 7.61 4.43 -20.10
CA GLY A 161 7.57 3.60 -21.31
C GLY A 161 7.42 2.09 -21.05
N GLN A 162 7.31 1.67 -19.78
CA GLN A 162 6.96 0.30 -19.46
C GLN A 162 5.50 0.03 -19.84
N ALA A 163 5.28 -0.85 -20.82
CA ALA A 163 3.93 -1.17 -21.28
C ALA A 163 3.16 -2.04 -20.27
N ASN A 164 3.81 -3.08 -19.73
CA ASN A 164 3.18 -4.05 -18.84
C ASN A 164 4.09 -4.39 -17.64
N LEU A 165 3.48 -4.70 -16.50
CA LEU A 165 4.10 -5.36 -15.36
C LEU A 165 3.23 -6.54 -14.93
N ASP A 166 3.83 -7.69 -14.73
CA ASP A 166 3.17 -8.85 -14.11
C ASP A 166 3.72 -9.02 -12.69
N LEU A 167 2.82 -8.98 -11.70
CA LEU A 167 3.14 -9.21 -10.30
C LEU A 167 3.17 -10.71 -9.95
N GLY A 168 2.72 -11.57 -10.87
CA GLY A 168 2.59 -13.00 -10.65
C GLY A 168 1.50 -13.31 -9.63
N ILE A 169 1.78 -14.26 -8.75
CA ILE A 169 0.87 -14.66 -7.68
C ILE A 169 1.15 -13.80 -6.44
N ILE A 170 0.14 -13.06 -6.00
CA ILE A 170 0.13 -12.31 -4.75
C ILE A 170 -0.56 -13.18 -3.70
N GLU A 171 0.23 -13.87 -2.89
CA GLU A 171 -0.31 -14.74 -1.85
C GLU A 171 -0.82 -13.92 -0.66
N ALA A 172 -2.07 -14.13 -0.29
CA ALA A 172 -2.71 -13.48 0.83
C ALA A 172 -2.24 -14.08 2.16
N GLU A 173 -1.98 -13.21 3.13
CA GLU A 173 -1.90 -13.61 4.52
C GLU A 173 -3.30 -13.55 5.13
N LYS A 174 -3.82 -14.71 5.54
CA LYS A 174 -5.07 -14.79 6.28
C LYS A 174 -4.83 -14.39 7.74
N ARG A 175 -5.68 -13.53 8.27
CA ARG A 175 -5.75 -13.14 9.68
C ARG A 175 -7.20 -13.23 10.14
N TYR A 176 -7.44 -13.59 11.40
CA TYR A 176 -8.77 -13.53 12.00
C TYR A 176 -8.89 -12.28 12.84
N GLU A 177 -10.02 -11.59 12.69
CA GLU A 177 -10.40 -10.55 13.63
C GLU A 177 -10.73 -11.18 14.98
N VAL A 178 -10.09 -10.67 16.04
CA VAL A 178 -10.34 -11.10 17.41
C VAL A 178 -10.81 -9.91 18.21
N SER A 179 -11.84 -10.13 19.02
CA SER A 179 -12.32 -9.15 19.98
C SER A 179 -12.88 -9.85 21.19
N GLY A 180 -12.93 -9.15 22.31
CA GLY A 180 -13.48 -9.69 23.53
C GLY A 180 -13.42 -8.71 24.70
N ILE A 181 -13.98 -9.15 25.82
CA ILE A 181 -13.98 -8.41 27.09
C ILE A 181 -13.31 -9.24 28.17
N ALA A 182 -12.66 -8.59 29.13
CA ALA A 182 -12.15 -9.24 30.34
C ALA A 182 -13.05 -8.88 31.52
N THR A 183 -13.49 -9.87 32.29
CA THR A 183 -14.31 -9.63 33.49
C THR A 183 -13.76 -10.39 34.69
N LEU A 184 -13.83 -9.76 35.87
CA LEU A 184 -13.54 -10.37 37.16
C LEU A 184 -14.80 -10.28 38.03
N ASN A 185 -15.35 -11.44 38.44
CA ASN A 185 -16.61 -11.52 39.19
C ASN A 185 -17.78 -10.77 38.51
N GLY A 186 -17.81 -10.76 37.17
CA GLY A 186 -18.83 -10.07 36.39
C GLY A 186 -18.63 -8.56 36.22
N ILE A 187 -17.49 -8.02 36.65
CA ILE A 187 -17.11 -6.61 36.47
C ILE A 187 -16.03 -6.52 35.39
N GLU A 188 -16.18 -5.62 34.42
CA GLU A 188 -15.18 -5.40 33.37
C GLU A 188 -13.86 -4.87 33.93
N GLU A 189 -12.76 -5.46 33.47
CA GLU A 189 -11.41 -5.12 33.89
C GLU A 189 -10.57 -4.58 32.73
N ALA A 190 -9.66 -3.67 33.08
CA ALA A 190 -8.63 -3.19 32.18
C ALA A 190 -7.33 -3.95 32.42
N GLY A 191 -6.52 -4.07 31.38
CA GLY A 191 -5.28 -4.81 31.44
C GLY A 191 -4.75 -5.11 30.05
N VAL A 192 -3.99 -6.20 29.95
CA VAL A 192 -3.42 -6.66 28.69
C VAL A 192 -3.77 -8.13 28.52
N VAL A 193 -4.39 -8.47 27.39
CA VAL A 193 -4.55 -9.86 26.96
C VAL A 193 -3.40 -10.22 26.03
N THR A 194 -2.82 -11.39 26.23
CA THR A 194 -1.66 -11.87 25.47
C THR A 194 -2.00 -13.21 24.84
N PHE A 195 -1.79 -13.30 23.53
CA PHE A 195 -1.92 -14.51 22.73
C PHE A 195 -0.51 -14.98 22.34
N THR A 196 -0.10 -16.11 22.91
CA THR A 196 1.20 -16.74 22.59
C THR A 196 0.98 -17.90 21.65
N SER A 197 1.56 -17.86 20.46
CA SER A 197 1.48 -18.96 19.51
C SER A 197 2.18 -20.20 20.06
N LEU A 198 1.55 -21.36 19.92
CA LEU A 198 2.13 -22.64 20.33
C LEU A 198 3.06 -23.26 19.28
N THR A 199 3.04 -22.76 18.04
CA THR A 199 3.96 -23.18 16.99
C THR A 199 5.25 -22.35 17.00
N ASN A 200 5.20 -21.14 17.53
CA ASN A 200 6.35 -20.27 17.74
C ASN A 200 6.13 -19.43 18.99
N LEU A 201 6.79 -19.81 20.09
CA LEU A 201 6.63 -19.15 21.39
C LEU A 201 7.16 -17.70 21.40
N ASP A 202 7.99 -17.31 20.43
CA ASP A 202 8.43 -15.93 20.25
C ASP A 202 7.35 -15.07 19.54
N ASN A 203 6.35 -15.69 18.93
CA ASN A 203 5.22 -15.00 18.32
C ASN A 203 4.14 -14.73 19.37
N VAL A 204 4.28 -13.56 20.00
CA VAL A 204 3.40 -13.07 21.05
C VAL A 204 2.68 -11.82 20.55
N THR A 205 1.34 -11.84 20.59
CA THR A 205 0.51 -10.68 20.27
C THR A 205 -0.23 -10.23 21.52
N THR A 206 -0.14 -8.94 21.84
CA THR A 206 -0.80 -8.33 23.00
C THR A 206 -1.85 -7.33 22.56
N PHE A 207 -3.01 -7.33 23.22
CA PHE A 207 -4.01 -6.29 23.05
C PHE A 207 -4.29 -5.62 24.40
N GLU A 208 -4.36 -4.29 24.37
CA GLU A 208 -4.85 -3.54 25.51
C GLU A 208 -6.36 -3.77 25.67
N VAL A 209 -6.78 -4.08 26.90
CA VAL A 209 -8.18 -4.26 27.27
C VAL A 209 -8.63 -3.03 28.04
N THR A 210 -9.71 -2.40 27.59
CA THR A 210 -10.34 -1.29 28.31
C THR A 210 -11.64 -1.73 28.99
N LYS A 211 -12.01 -1.05 30.09
CA LYS A 211 -13.28 -1.27 30.82
C LYS A 211 -14.54 -0.80 30.09
N PHE A 212 -14.42 -0.38 28.83
CA PHE A 212 -15.54 0.20 28.06
C PHE A 212 -15.74 -0.49 26.72
N SER A 213 -14.64 -0.92 26.08
CA SER A 213 -14.67 -1.51 24.74
C SER A 213 -14.02 -2.89 24.65
N GLY A 214 -13.48 -3.41 25.77
CA GLY A 214 -12.69 -4.62 25.74
C GLY A 214 -11.42 -4.45 24.91
N TYR A 215 -11.09 -5.47 24.11
CA TYR A 215 -10.00 -5.46 23.14
C TYR A 215 -10.50 -5.85 21.75
N SER A 216 -9.78 -5.39 20.72
CA SER A 216 -9.93 -5.85 19.34
C SER A 216 -8.60 -5.81 18.60
N GLY A 217 -8.44 -6.67 17.59
CA GLY A 217 -7.27 -6.73 16.75
C GLY A 217 -7.31 -7.92 15.80
N SER A 218 -6.16 -8.34 15.28
CA SER A 218 -6.08 -9.48 14.38
C SER A 218 -4.97 -10.46 14.76
N LEU A 219 -5.21 -11.75 14.53
CA LEU A 219 -4.25 -12.83 14.80
C LEU A 219 -4.13 -13.74 13.57
N LEU A 220 -2.96 -14.36 13.42
CA LEU A 220 -2.78 -15.39 12.41
C LEU A 220 -3.57 -16.66 12.79
N PRO A 221 -3.94 -17.50 11.81
CA PRO A 221 -4.47 -18.82 12.08
C PRO A 221 -3.48 -19.64 12.91
N GLY A 222 -3.98 -20.40 13.90
CA GLY A 222 -3.11 -21.23 14.72
C GLY A 222 -3.66 -21.56 16.09
N ASN A 223 -2.80 -22.14 16.92
CA ASN A 223 -3.12 -22.51 18.29
C ASN A 223 -2.43 -21.57 19.27
N TYR A 224 -3.20 -21.04 20.22
CA TYR A 224 -2.76 -20.02 21.14
C TYR A 224 -2.95 -20.43 22.60
N TYR A 225 -1.94 -20.10 23.40
CA TYR A 225 -2.07 -19.93 24.84
C TYR A 225 -2.50 -18.49 25.12
N VAL A 226 -3.44 -18.30 26.04
CA VAL A 226 -3.97 -16.97 26.38
C VAL A 226 -3.72 -16.66 27.85
N SER A 227 -3.12 -15.50 28.09
CA SER A 227 -2.97 -14.93 29.42
C SER A 227 -3.55 -13.51 29.47
N PHE A 228 -3.87 -13.07 30.67
CA PHE A 228 -4.34 -11.73 30.96
C PHE A 228 -3.57 -11.19 32.16
N GLN A 229 -3.03 -9.99 32.02
CA GLN A 229 -2.45 -9.24 33.13
C GLN A 229 -3.39 -8.10 33.48
N ASP A 230 -3.82 -8.02 34.73
CA ASP A 230 -4.64 -6.89 35.17
C ASP A 230 -3.82 -5.60 35.25
N GLY A 231 -4.43 -4.47 34.89
CA GLY A 231 -3.76 -3.17 34.88
C GLY A 231 -3.65 -2.51 36.27
N SER A 232 -4.29 -3.09 37.30
CA SER A 232 -4.43 -2.46 38.61
C SER A 232 -3.58 -3.10 39.71
N SER A 233 -3.41 -4.43 39.68
CA SER A 233 -2.72 -5.17 40.74
C SER A 233 -1.56 -6.04 40.22
N ASN A 234 -1.23 -5.92 38.92
CA ASN A 234 -0.25 -6.72 38.19
C ASN A 234 -0.44 -8.23 38.43
N LYS A 235 -1.69 -8.67 38.60
CA LYS A 235 -1.98 -10.10 38.69
C LYS A 235 -2.03 -10.70 37.31
N HIS A 236 -1.42 -11.88 37.21
CA HIS A 236 -1.37 -12.67 35.98
C HIS A 236 -2.36 -13.81 36.07
N TYR A 237 -3.16 -13.95 35.03
CA TYR A 237 -4.14 -15.00 34.86
C TYR A 237 -3.88 -15.71 33.55
N SER A 238 -4.14 -17.01 33.49
CA SER A 238 -4.02 -17.76 32.25
C SER A 238 -5.08 -18.81 32.05
N PHE A 239 -5.34 -19.05 30.78
CA PHE A 239 -6.19 -20.12 30.35
C PHE A 239 -5.37 -21.40 30.23
N SER A 240 -5.70 -22.41 31.02
CA SER A 240 -5.00 -23.71 30.99
C SER A 240 -5.36 -24.56 29.76
N GLY A 241 -6.28 -24.10 28.92
CA GLY A 241 -6.67 -24.76 27.68
C GLY A 241 -6.00 -24.15 26.46
N LEU A 242 -6.44 -24.59 25.29
CA LEU A 242 -5.91 -24.17 24.01
C LEU A 242 -7.02 -23.50 23.21
N ILE A 243 -6.68 -22.39 22.55
CA ILE A 243 -7.56 -21.74 21.58
C ILE A 243 -7.05 -22.09 20.20
N THR A 244 -7.91 -22.65 19.35
CA THR A 244 -7.61 -22.89 17.94
C THR A 244 -8.34 -21.85 17.09
N LEU A 245 -7.57 -21.05 16.36
CA LEU A 245 -8.10 -20.02 15.49
C LEU A 245 -8.01 -20.51 14.04
N ASN A 246 -9.10 -21.12 13.58
CA ASN A 246 -9.25 -21.70 12.24
C ASN A 246 -10.64 -21.41 11.62
N GLU A 247 -11.54 -20.79 12.36
CA GLU A 247 -12.86 -20.35 11.93
C GLU A 247 -13.39 -19.27 12.89
N ALA A 248 -14.42 -18.54 12.48
CA ALA A 248 -15.10 -17.59 13.36
C ALA A 248 -15.78 -18.34 14.51
N LYS A 249 -15.34 -18.06 15.75
CA LYS A 249 -15.84 -18.75 16.93
C LYS A 249 -15.72 -17.91 18.18
N GLU A 250 -16.76 -17.99 19.02
CA GLU A 250 -16.76 -17.38 20.34
C GLU A 250 -16.10 -18.32 21.37
N TYR A 251 -15.22 -17.74 22.19
CA TYR A 251 -14.51 -18.45 23.25
C TYR A 251 -14.80 -17.83 24.61
N ASN A 252 -15.51 -18.58 25.46
CA ASN A 252 -15.73 -18.22 26.85
C ASN A 252 -14.61 -18.79 27.74
N LEU A 253 -13.55 -18.02 27.90
CA LEU A 253 -12.33 -18.45 28.61
C LEU A 253 -12.46 -18.21 30.12
N THR A 254 -12.25 -19.26 30.91
CA THR A 254 -12.08 -19.12 32.36
C THR A 254 -10.59 -19.15 32.69
N LEU A 255 -10.03 -17.98 32.98
CA LEU A 255 -8.62 -17.85 33.35
C LEU A 255 -8.44 -18.13 34.85
N LYS A 256 -7.28 -18.70 35.20
CA LYS A 256 -6.88 -18.96 36.59
C LYS A 256 -5.72 -18.06 36.96
N GLU A 257 -5.71 -17.54 38.18
CA GLU A 257 -4.56 -16.80 38.71
C GLU A 257 -3.33 -17.72 38.68
N GLU A 258 -2.26 -17.31 38.01
CA GLU A 258 -1.04 -18.12 37.88
C GLU A 258 -0.31 -18.29 39.22
N GLY A 259 -0.72 -17.54 40.24
CA GLY A 259 -0.09 -17.52 41.55
C GLY A 259 1.34 -17.01 41.47
N TYR A 260 2.02 -17.01 42.62
CA TYR A 260 3.45 -16.79 42.67
C TYR A 260 4.14 -18.16 42.79
N PHE A 261 4.89 -18.57 41.76
CA PHE A 261 5.82 -19.67 41.91
C PHE A 261 7.02 -19.19 42.75
N ARG A 262 6.99 -19.45 44.06
CA ARG A 262 8.20 -19.48 44.89
C ARG A 262 8.73 -20.92 44.87
N GLY A 263 9.61 -21.21 43.91
CA GLY A 263 10.41 -22.42 43.89
C GLY A 263 11.88 -22.07 44.14
N GLU A 264 12.54 -22.82 45.01
CA GLU A 264 13.99 -22.79 45.16
C GLU A 264 14.58 -23.66 44.04
N VAL A 265 15.37 -23.07 43.13
CA VAL A 265 16.14 -23.85 42.15
C VAL A 265 17.44 -24.26 42.83
N VAL A 266 17.54 -25.54 43.18
CA VAL A 266 18.73 -26.11 43.81
C VAL A 266 19.53 -26.84 42.74
N SER A 267 20.81 -26.52 42.63
CA SER A 267 21.73 -27.17 41.70
C SER A 267 21.93 -28.64 42.10
N SER A 268 21.72 -29.56 41.17
CA SER A 268 21.85 -31.00 41.44
C SER A 268 23.29 -31.49 41.53
N SER A 269 24.29 -30.64 41.25
CA SER A 269 25.70 -30.99 41.33
C SER A 269 26.34 -30.69 42.70
N ASP A 270 25.84 -29.69 43.40
CA ASP A 270 26.40 -29.19 44.66
C ASP A 270 25.34 -28.91 45.75
N ASP A 271 24.06 -29.17 45.47
CA ASP A 271 22.91 -28.90 46.35
C ASP A 271 22.80 -27.42 46.79
N ASP A 272 23.45 -26.50 46.07
CA ASP A 272 23.41 -25.09 46.37
C ASP A 272 22.20 -24.40 45.71
N LEU A 273 21.61 -23.46 46.45
CA LEU A 273 20.52 -22.62 45.98
C LEU A 273 21.04 -21.65 44.91
N ILE A 274 20.54 -21.77 43.69
CA ILE A 274 20.83 -20.82 42.62
C ILE A 274 20.00 -19.56 42.87
N GLN A 275 20.64 -18.50 43.38
CA GLN A 275 20.04 -17.19 43.54
C GLN A 275 20.43 -16.28 42.37
N ASP A 276 19.50 -15.44 41.93
CA ASP A 276 19.76 -14.40 40.95
C ASP A 276 20.77 -13.39 41.53
N SER A 277 21.83 -13.09 40.80
CA SER A 277 22.86 -12.14 41.24
C SER A 277 22.33 -10.72 41.11
N VAL A 278 22.21 -10.01 42.24
CA VAL A 278 21.80 -8.59 42.34
C VAL A 278 22.68 -7.67 41.51
#